data_AF-A0A9D6ULD0-F1
#
_entry.id   AF-A0A9D6ULD0-F1
#
_cell.length_a   1.000
_cell.length_b   1.000
_cell.length_c   1.000
_cell.angle_alpha   90.00
_cell.angle_beta   90.00
_cell.angle_gamma   90.00
#
_symmetry.space_group_name_H-M   'P 1'
#
loop_
_entity.id
_entity.type
_entity.pdbx_description
1 polymer ?
#
loop_
_entity_poly.entity_id
_entity_poly.type
_entity_poly.pdbx_seq_one_letter_code
_entity_poly.pdbx_strand_id
1 'polypeptide(L)'
;MPPLDGIRGLAILLVLLLHFRAPDLTHPLKGILGLGWTGVQLFFVLSGFLITGILLDTRSCSNYFSSFWMRRTLRIFPLYFLALSVFLVAAPAVLPVPKEALPPAADQVYYWTYLNNWIPMGEEGRLVHVLGHFWSLAVEEQFYLVWPVVVWLVPPRMLLRGCAVACLLILAARSWAFFTAGDLGMVYRNTVLRA
;
A
#
# COMPACT_ATOMS: atom_id res chain seq x y z
N MET A 1 2.89 4.28 20.75
CA MET A 1 3.60 3.12 21.34
C MET A 1 4.93 2.96 20.61
N PRO A 2 6.07 3.34 21.23
CA PRO A 2 7.41 3.33 20.61
C PRO A 2 7.88 1.99 19.97
N PRO A 3 7.51 0.80 20.48
CA PRO A 3 7.97 -0.46 19.91
C PRO A 3 7.45 -0.76 18.49
N LEU A 4 6.24 -0.30 18.16
CA LEU A 4 5.62 -0.54 16.85
C LEU A 4 6.26 0.29 15.73
N ASP A 5 6.75 1.48 16.07
CA ASP A 5 7.42 2.37 15.11
C ASP A 5 8.77 1.77 14.66
N GLY A 6 9.46 1.02 15.52
CA GLY A 6 10.70 0.30 15.20
C GLY A 6 10.52 -0.86 14.22
N ILE A 7 9.44 -1.65 14.39
CA ILE A 7 9.12 -2.75 13.47
C ILE A 7 8.69 -2.21 12.10
N ARG A 8 7.96 -1.08 12.06
CA ARG A 8 7.64 -0.39 10.81
C ARG A 8 8.89 0.12 10.09
N GLY A 9 9.87 0.63 10.84
CA GLY A 9 11.19 0.97 10.31
C GLY A 9 11.92 -0.22 9.71
N LEU A 10 11.88 -1.37 10.37
CA LEU A 10 12.46 -2.63 9.85
C LEU A 10 11.76 -3.11 8.58
N ALA A 11 10.42 -3.02 8.51
CA ALA A 11 9.65 -3.35 7.32
C ALA A 11 10.02 -2.44 6.13
N ILE A 12 10.17 -1.13 6.37
CA ILE A 12 10.61 -0.16 5.35
C ILE A 12 12.04 -0.47 4.89
N LEU A 13 12.95 -0.82 5.82
CA LEU A 13 14.32 -1.18 5.48
C LEU A 13 14.39 -2.41 4.56
N LEU A 14 13.59 -3.43 4.83
CA LEU A 14 13.48 -4.62 3.96
C LEU A 14 12.96 -4.27 2.56
N VAL A 15 12.00 -3.33 2.45
CA VAL A 15 11.48 -2.84 1.16
C VAL A 15 12.53 -2.03 0.40
N LEU A 16 13.30 -1.19 1.09
CA LEU A 16 14.38 -0.40 0.49
C LEU A 16 15.51 -1.28 -0.05
N LEU A 17 15.95 -2.28 0.74
CA LEU A 17 16.94 -3.27 0.29
C LEU A 17 16.51 -4.04 -0.96
N LEU A 18 15.20 -4.13 -1.20
CA LEU A 18 14.66 -4.80 -2.38
C LEU A 18 14.63 -3.92 -3.64
N HIS A 19 14.45 -2.62 -3.47
CA HIS A 19 14.45 -1.65 -4.57
C HIS A 19 15.87 -1.26 -4.98
N PHE A 20 16.76 -1.09 -4.00
CA PHE A 20 18.19 -0.92 -4.21
C PHE A 20 18.84 -2.30 -4.41
N ARG A 21 18.60 -2.92 -5.57
CA ARG A 21 19.35 -4.11 -6.00
C ARG A 21 20.85 -3.78 -5.97
N ALA A 22 21.55 -4.17 -4.90
CA ALA A 22 23.00 -4.28 -4.91
C ALA A 22 23.34 -5.39 -5.93
N PRO A 23 24.03 -5.09 -7.05
CA PRO A 23 24.22 -6.05 -8.13
C PRO A 23 25.02 -7.31 -7.73
N ASP A 24 25.78 -7.25 -6.63
CA ASP A 24 26.81 -8.23 -6.27
C ASP A 24 26.55 -9.07 -5.01
N LEU A 25 25.32 -9.12 -4.49
CA LEU A 25 25.01 -10.03 -3.37
C LEU A 25 24.78 -11.47 -3.88
N THR A 26 25.88 -12.22 -3.91
CA THR A 26 25.98 -13.64 -4.21
C THR A 26 25.15 -14.53 -3.25
N HIS A 27 24.11 -15.17 -3.81
CA HIS A 27 23.76 -16.59 -3.68
C HIS A 27 23.32 -17.30 -2.37
N PRO A 28 22.81 -16.63 -1.30
CA PRO A 28 21.66 -17.21 -0.58
C PRO A 28 20.53 -16.21 -0.26
N LEU A 29 20.79 -14.90 -0.41
CA LEU A 29 19.83 -13.84 -0.10
C LEU A 29 18.73 -13.64 -1.16
N LYS A 30 18.82 -14.32 -2.31
CA LYS A 30 17.77 -14.33 -3.34
C LYS A 30 16.42 -14.84 -2.81
N GLY A 31 16.43 -15.80 -1.87
CA GLY A 31 15.21 -16.27 -1.20
C GLY A 31 14.60 -15.23 -0.26
N ILE A 32 15.45 -14.45 0.43
CA ILE A 32 15.02 -13.34 1.31
C ILE A 32 14.54 -12.15 0.48
N LEU A 33 15.09 -11.95 -0.72
CA LEU A 33 14.60 -10.96 -1.69
C LEU A 33 13.23 -11.34 -2.29
N GLY A 34 12.75 -12.58 -2.13
CA GLY A 34 11.33 -12.90 -2.35
C GLY A 34 10.41 -12.28 -1.29
N LEU A 35 10.94 -11.95 -0.10
CA LEU A 35 10.20 -11.46 1.06
C LEU A 35 9.96 -9.94 1.05
N GLY A 36 10.52 -9.15 0.13
CA GLY A 36 10.22 -7.71 0.10
C GLY A 36 8.76 -7.42 -0.23
N TRP A 37 8.10 -8.32 -0.94
CA TRP A 37 6.66 -8.26 -1.14
C TRP A 37 5.89 -8.55 0.16
N THR A 38 6.41 -9.46 1.00
CA THR A 38 5.96 -9.66 2.38
C THR A 38 6.19 -8.41 3.24
N GLY A 39 7.23 -7.61 2.97
CA GLY A 39 7.50 -6.34 3.66
C GLY A 39 6.35 -5.32 3.51
N VAL A 40 5.76 -5.24 2.32
CA VAL A 40 4.57 -4.38 2.08
C VAL A 40 3.36 -4.89 2.85
N GLN A 41 3.11 -6.21 2.86
CA GLN A 41 2.03 -6.79 3.64
C GLN A 41 2.21 -6.55 5.14
N LEU A 42 3.43 -6.74 5.64
CA LEU A 42 3.78 -6.48 7.04
C LEU A 42 3.56 -5.00 7.40
N PHE A 43 3.97 -4.08 6.52
CA PHE A 43 3.72 -2.65 6.71
C PHE A 43 2.22 -2.35 6.84
N PHE A 44 1.38 -2.89 5.94
CA PHE A 44 -0.07 -2.70 6.02
C PHE A 44 -0.68 -3.25 7.30
N VAL A 45 -0.27 -4.46 7.73
CA VAL A 45 -0.75 -5.06 8.97
C VAL A 45 -0.40 -4.16 10.17
N LEU A 46 0.85 -3.72 10.26
CA LEU A 46 1.31 -2.85 11.35
C LEU A 46 0.61 -1.49 11.35
N SER A 47 0.45 -0.87 10.17
CA SER A 47 -0.30 0.38 10.02
C SER A 47 -1.76 0.20 10.47
N GLY A 48 -2.41 -0.91 10.07
CA GLY A 48 -3.77 -1.25 10.49
C GLY A 48 -3.93 -1.36 12.00
N PHE A 49 -3.01 -2.07 12.67
CA PHE A 49 -3.02 -2.18 14.14
C PHE A 49 -2.84 -0.83 14.83
N LEU A 50 -1.85 -0.04 14.41
CA LEU A 50 -1.56 1.27 15.01
C LEU A 50 -2.74 2.24 14.84
N ILE A 51 -3.31 2.28 13.63
CA ILE A 51 -4.43 3.17 13.29
C ILE A 51 -5.67 2.77 14.07
N THR A 52 -5.99 1.48 14.12
CA THR A 52 -7.13 0.99 14.91
C THR A 52 -6.98 1.35 16.38
N GLY A 53 -5.78 1.20 16.96
CA GLY A 53 -5.50 1.62 18.33
C GLY A 53 -5.79 3.12 18.54
N ILE A 54 -5.22 3.99 17.70
CA ILE A 54 -5.45 5.44 17.77
C ILE A 54 -6.95 5.78 17.64
N LEU A 55 -7.66 5.11 16.74
CA LEU A 55 -9.10 5.33 16.55
C LEU A 55 -9.93 4.85 17.74
N LEU A 56 -9.55 3.76 18.41
CA LEU A 56 -10.24 3.32 19.61
C LEU A 56 -9.99 4.26 20.78
N ASP A 57 -8.75 4.72 20.94
CA ASP A 57 -8.36 5.66 22.01
C ASP A 57 -9.03 7.02 21.88
N THR A 58 -9.22 7.50 20.64
CA THR A 58 -9.83 8.81 20.36
C THR A 58 -11.34 8.77 20.13
N ARG A 59 -11.98 7.59 20.26
CA ARG A 59 -13.40 7.38 19.91
C ARG A 59 -14.37 8.29 20.68
N SER A 60 -14.04 8.62 21.93
CA SER A 60 -14.86 9.51 22.79
C SER A 60 -14.56 11.00 22.60
N CYS A 61 -13.55 11.36 21.80
CA CYS A 61 -13.18 12.74 21.58
C CYS A 61 -14.14 13.40 20.58
N SER A 62 -14.59 14.63 20.87
CA SER A 62 -15.47 15.41 19.99
C SER A 62 -14.86 15.72 18.62
N ASN A 63 -13.52 15.73 18.54
CA ASN A 63 -12.77 16.02 17.34
C ASN A 63 -12.22 14.77 16.61
N TYR A 64 -12.78 13.58 16.89
CA TYR A 64 -12.34 12.29 16.34
C TYR A 64 -11.92 12.33 14.86
N PHE A 65 -12.86 12.69 13.97
CA PHE A 65 -12.64 12.70 12.52
C PHE A 65 -11.66 13.80 12.08
N SER A 66 -11.88 15.03 12.56
CA SER A 66 -11.05 16.18 12.17
C SER A 66 -9.60 16.01 12.59
N SER A 67 -9.37 15.57 13.83
CA SER A 67 -8.05 15.25 14.35
C SER A 67 -7.36 14.16 13.53
N PHE A 68 -8.10 13.12 13.15
CA PHE A 68 -7.54 11.97 12.46
C PHE A 68 -7.16 12.30 11.01
N TRP A 69 -8.07 12.91 10.25
CA TRP A 69 -7.86 13.22 8.84
C TRP A 69 -6.89 14.38 8.65
N MET A 70 -7.08 15.50 9.35
CA MET A 70 -6.25 16.69 9.15
C MET A 70 -4.76 16.43 9.37
N ARG A 71 -4.40 15.69 10.43
CA ARG A 71 -3.00 15.35 10.71
C ARG A 71 -2.35 14.48 9.62
N ARG A 72 -3.13 13.60 8.99
CA ARG A 72 -2.62 12.68 7.96
C ARG A 72 -2.56 13.34 6.60
N THR A 73 -3.63 14.04 6.21
CA THR A 73 -3.69 14.80 4.96
C THR A 73 -2.56 15.82 4.89
N LEU A 74 -2.32 16.62 5.94
CA LEU A 74 -1.23 17.60 5.96
C LEU A 74 0.18 16.99 5.93
N ARG A 75 0.33 15.72 6.32
CA ARG A 75 1.63 15.03 6.30
C ARG A 75 1.93 14.37 4.96
N ILE A 76 0.92 13.74 4.35
CA ILE A 76 1.11 12.86 3.19
C ILE A 76 0.89 13.60 1.87
N PHE A 77 -0.17 14.42 1.79
CA PHE A 77 -0.57 15.05 0.53
C PHE A 77 0.50 15.99 -0.02
N PRO A 78 1.12 16.89 0.78
CA PRO A 78 2.11 17.82 0.23
C PRO A 78 3.28 17.09 -0.42
N LEU A 79 3.80 16.05 0.23
CA LEU A 79 4.92 15.28 -0.29
C LEU A 79 4.52 14.45 -1.51
N TYR A 80 3.31 13.87 -1.50
CA TYR A 80 2.79 13.07 -2.60
C TYR A 80 2.61 13.88 -3.88
N PHE A 81 1.87 14.99 -3.79
CA PHE A 81 1.61 15.84 -4.95
C PHE A 81 2.88 16.56 -5.43
N LEU A 82 3.80 16.89 -4.52
CA LEU A 82 5.12 17.38 -4.89
C LEU A 82 5.89 16.33 -5.69
N ALA A 83 5.95 15.08 -5.21
CA ALA A 83 6.61 14.00 -5.92
C ALA A 83 5.98 13.75 -7.31
N LEU A 84 4.65 13.70 -7.39
CA LEU A 84 3.95 13.56 -8.68
C LEU A 84 4.27 14.71 -9.62
N SER A 85 4.25 15.95 -9.13
CA SER A 85 4.58 17.13 -9.95
C SER A 85 6.01 17.09 -10.44
N VAL A 86 6.96 16.65 -9.60
CA VAL A 86 8.36 16.51 -9.98
C VAL A 86 8.53 15.43 -11.04
N PHE A 87 7.97 14.23 -10.85
CA PHE A 87 8.20 13.11 -11.76
C PHE A 87 7.38 13.16 -13.05
N LEU A 88 6.14 13.67 -13.01
CA LEU A 88 5.25 13.71 -14.18
C LEU A 88 5.31 15.01 -14.97
N VAL A 89 5.71 16.13 -14.34
CA VAL A 89 5.69 17.46 -14.98
C VAL A 89 7.10 18.06 -15.10
N ALA A 90 7.82 18.23 -13.98
CA ALA A 90 9.10 18.93 -13.99
C ALA A 90 10.23 18.13 -14.65
N ALA A 91 10.38 16.85 -14.30
CA ALA A 91 11.45 16.00 -14.81
C ALA A 91 11.36 15.78 -16.33
N PRO A 92 10.20 15.46 -16.93
CA PRO A 92 10.09 15.31 -18.38
C PRO A 92 10.25 16.63 -19.15
N ALA A 93 10.02 17.77 -18.50
CA ALA A 93 10.19 19.10 -19.11
C ALA A 93 11.66 19.54 -19.18
N VAL A 94 12.52 19.02 -18.28
CA VAL A 94 13.92 19.47 -18.14
C VAL A 94 14.92 18.37 -18.54
N LEU A 95 14.56 17.11 -18.39
CA LEU A 95 15.44 15.96 -18.63
C LEU A 95 14.89 15.05 -19.74
N PRO A 96 15.75 14.41 -20.55
CA PRO A 96 15.35 13.38 -21.49
C PRO A 96 15.00 12.09 -20.75
N VAL A 97 13.78 12.03 -20.21
CA VAL A 97 13.26 10.85 -19.50
C VAL A 97 12.72 9.84 -20.52
N PRO A 98 13.14 8.55 -20.48
CA PRO A 98 12.56 7.51 -21.32
C PRO A 98 11.06 7.39 -21.10
N LYS A 99 10.28 7.19 -22.17
CA LYS A 99 8.82 7.09 -22.08
C LYS A 99 8.38 5.89 -21.24
N GLU A 100 9.19 4.84 -21.22
CA GLU A 100 8.99 3.60 -20.47
C GLU A 100 9.19 3.79 -18.95
N ALA A 101 9.90 4.84 -18.55
CA ALA A 101 10.16 5.14 -17.14
C ALA A 101 8.96 5.80 -16.43
N LEU A 102 7.97 6.28 -17.20
CA LEU A 102 6.79 6.99 -16.73
C LEU A 102 5.52 6.21 -17.04
N PRO A 103 4.45 6.39 -16.23
CA PRO A 103 3.15 5.83 -16.58
C PRO A 103 2.63 6.44 -17.89
N PRO A 104 1.91 5.65 -18.71
CA PRO A 104 1.23 6.15 -19.91
C PRO A 104 0.37 7.38 -19.61
N ALA A 105 0.27 8.33 -20.54
CA ALA A 105 -0.51 9.55 -20.33
C ALA A 105 -1.98 9.28 -19.96
N ALA A 106 -2.57 8.21 -20.52
CA ALA A 106 -3.92 7.76 -20.17
C ALA A 106 -4.04 7.32 -18.70
N ASP A 107 -2.96 6.81 -18.12
CA ASP A 107 -2.91 6.26 -16.76
C ASP A 107 -2.54 7.31 -15.71
N GLN A 108 -1.99 8.46 -16.12
CA GLN A 108 -1.55 9.51 -15.20
C GLN A 108 -2.70 10.06 -14.34
N VAL A 109 -3.92 10.10 -14.89
CA VAL A 109 -5.11 10.57 -14.13
C VAL A 109 -5.32 9.76 -12.85
N TYR A 110 -5.08 8.45 -12.89
CA TYR A 110 -5.25 7.56 -11.75
C TYR A 110 -4.24 7.86 -10.62
N TYR A 111 -3.06 8.40 -10.94
CA TYR A 111 -2.10 8.84 -9.91
C TYR A 111 -2.60 10.09 -9.20
N TRP A 112 -3.11 11.07 -9.94
CA TRP A 112 -3.66 12.29 -9.35
C TRP A 112 -4.88 12.04 -8.45
N THR A 113 -5.66 11.00 -8.75
CA THR A 113 -6.88 10.67 -8.00
C THR A 113 -6.68 9.58 -6.94
N TYR A 114 -5.45 9.13 -6.65
CA TYR A 114 -5.19 8.00 -5.74
C TYR A 114 -5.96 6.71 -6.13
N LEU A 115 -6.14 6.49 -7.44
CA LEU A 115 -6.79 5.30 -8.01
C LEU A 115 -5.81 4.41 -8.78
N ASN A 116 -4.51 4.68 -8.70
CA ASN A 116 -3.49 3.94 -9.44
C ASN A 116 -3.36 2.48 -8.98
N ASN A 117 -3.99 2.10 -7.86
CA ASN A 117 -4.12 0.71 -7.43
C ASN A 117 -5.09 -0.11 -8.30
N TRP A 118 -5.93 0.52 -9.11
CA TRP A 118 -6.87 -0.13 -10.04
C TRP A 118 -6.29 -0.40 -11.42
N ILE A 119 -5.10 0.13 -11.70
CA ILE A 119 -4.40 -0.12 -12.97
C ILE A 119 -3.91 -1.57 -12.95
N PRO A 120 -4.28 -2.40 -13.95
CA PRO A 120 -3.82 -3.78 -14.03
C PRO A 120 -2.28 -3.81 -14.01
N MET A 121 -1.70 -4.59 -13.11
CA MET A 121 -0.25 -4.75 -13.10
C MET A 121 0.21 -5.57 -14.31
N GLY A 122 1.38 -5.23 -14.86
CA GLY A 122 1.98 -5.96 -15.97
C GLY A 122 2.25 -7.43 -15.62
N GLU A 123 2.72 -8.21 -16.59
CA GLU A 123 2.85 -9.68 -16.48
C GLU A 123 3.61 -10.16 -15.22
N GLU A 124 4.52 -9.35 -14.68
CA GLU A 124 5.28 -9.64 -13.45
C GLU A 124 4.60 -9.22 -12.14
N GLY A 125 3.33 -8.77 -12.16
CA GLY A 125 2.64 -8.27 -10.96
C GLY A 125 3.26 -7.00 -10.39
N ARG A 126 3.93 -6.21 -11.23
CA ARG A 126 4.53 -4.91 -10.93
C ARG A 126 4.26 -3.92 -12.07
N LEU A 127 4.12 -2.66 -11.71
CA LEU A 127 4.25 -1.55 -12.65
C LEU A 127 5.74 -1.22 -12.75
N VAL A 128 6.32 -1.33 -13.94
CA VAL A 128 7.78 -1.29 -14.19
C VAL A 128 8.33 0.15 -14.19
N HIS A 129 7.47 1.16 -14.12
CA HIS A 129 7.85 2.56 -14.09
C HIS A 129 8.12 3.09 -12.67
N VAL A 130 8.77 4.25 -12.57
CA VAL A 130 9.28 4.82 -11.30
C VAL A 130 8.18 5.02 -10.26
N LEU A 131 6.97 5.39 -10.69
CA LEU A 131 5.81 5.60 -9.82
C LEU A 131 5.03 4.31 -9.51
N GLY A 132 5.50 3.16 -10.02
CA GLY A 132 4.80 1.89 -9.94
C GLY A 132 4.60 1.37 -8.52
N HIS A 133 5.28 1.92 -7.52
CA HIS A 133 5.12 1.59 -6.10
C HIS A 133 4.07 2.45 -5.37
N PHE A 134 3.55 3.53 -6.00
CA PHE A 134 2.58 4.45 -5.38
C PHE A 134 1.22 3.77 -5.11
N TRP A 135 0.96 2.59 -5.68
CA TRP A 135 -0.29 1.84 -5.46
C TRP A 135 -0.49 1.50 -3.97
N SER A 136 0.59 1.22 -3.23
CA SER A 136 0.46 0.86 -1.82
C SER A 136 0.06 2.07 -0.99
N LEU A 137 0.53 3.25 -1.38
CA LEU A 137 0.13 4.51 -0.76
C LEU A 137 -1.34 4.85 -1.08
N ALA A 138 -1.82 4.54 -2.28
CA ALA A 138 -3.24 4.69 -2.61
C ALA A 138 -4.16 3.77 -1.79
N VAL A 139 -3.76 2.51 -1.61
CA VAL A 139 -4.49 1.58 -0.73
C VAL A 139 -4.46 2.07 0.73
N GLU A 140 -3.32 2.58 1.18
CA GLU A 140 -3.19 3.15 2.52
C GLU A 140 -4.11 4.36 2.73
N GLU A 141 -4.20 5.27 1.76
CA GLU A 141 -5.09 6.44 1.85
C GLU A 141 -6.57 6.04 1.81
N GLN A 142 -6.95 5.09 0.94
CA GLN A 142 -8.31 4.52 0.92
C GLN A 142 -8.67 3.91 2.29
N PHE A 143 -7.73 3.20 2.92
CA PHE A 143 -7.89 2.69 4.27
C PHE A 143 -8.06 3.83 5.30
N TYR A 144 -7.32 4.93 5.18
CA TYR A 144 -7.43 6.09 6.08
C TYR A 144 -8.77 6.81 5.97
N LEU A 145 -9.40 6.78 4.80
CA LEU A 145 -10.73 7.36 4.58
C LEU A 145 -11.83 6.45 5.14
N VAL A 146 -11.77 5.15 4.85
CA VAL A 146 -12.86 4.21 5.18
C VAL A 146 -12.80 3.72 6.63
N TRP A 147 -11.62 3.40 7.14
CA TRP A 147 -11.47 2.71 8.42
C TRP A 147 -11.96 3.51 9.65
N PRO A 148 -11.75 4.84 9.76
CA PRO A 148 -12.31 5.64 10.85
C PRO A 148 -13.84 5.57 10.90
N VAL A 149 -14.50 5.54 9.75
CA VAL A 149 -15.96 5.42 9.67
C VAL A 149 -16.40 4.05 10.15
N VAL A 150 -15.71 2.98 9.72
CA VAL A 150 -15.99 1.60 10.16
C VAL A 150 -15.81 1.47 11.68
N VAL A 151 -14.70 1.98 12.23
CA VAL A 151 -14.44 1.92 13.67
C VAL A 151 -15.46 2.74 14.45
N TRP A 152 -15.90 3.89 13.95
CA TRP A 152 -16.91 4.72 14.60
C TRP A 152 -18.29 4.04 14.63
N LEU A 153 -18.71 3.42 13.52
CA LEU A 153 -20.02 2.76 13.40
C LEU A 153 -20.08 1.41 14.12
N VAL A 154 -18.99 0.64 14.12
CA VAL A 154 -18.99 -0.74 14.61
C VAL A 154 -18.42 -0.80 16.04
N PRO A 155 -19.06 -1.53 16.96
CA PRO A 155 -18.52 -1.69 18.31
C PRO A 155 -17.26 -2.56 18.29
N PRO A 156 -16.29 -2.32 19.20
CA PRO A 156 -14.98 -3.01 19.17
C PRO A 156 -15.06 -4.53 19.17
N ARG A 157 -16.06 -5.10 19.86
CA ARG A 157 -16.30 -6.55 19.92
C ARG A 157 -16.69 -7.15 18.57
N MET A 158 -17.36 -6.38 17.71
CA MET A 158 -17.75 -6.80 16.37
C MET A 158 -16.65 -6.52 15.34
N LEU A 159 -15.79 -5.53 15.56
CA LEU A 159 -14.63 -5.25 14.70
C LEU A 159 -13.71 -6.48 14.62
N LEU A 160 -13.36 -7.10 15.75
CA LEU A 160 -12.50 -8.29 15.75
C LEU A 160 -13.12 -9.45 14.98
N ARG A 161 -14.42 -9.68 15.16
CA ARG A 161 -15.16 -10.73 14.43
C ARG A 161 -15.22 -10.42 12.93
N GLY A 162 -15.48 -9.16 12.57
CA GLY A 162 -15.48 -8.70 11.18
C GLY A 162 -14.13 -8.90 10.50
N CYS A 163 -13.04 -8.55 11.17
CA CYS A 163 -11.69 -8.80 10.66
C CYS A 163 -11.41 -10.30 10.50
N ALA A 164 -11.77 -11.14 11.48
CA ALA A 164 -11.59 -12.58 11.38
C ALA A 164 -12.36 -13.20 10.21
N VAL A 165 -13.63 -12.79 10.02
CA VAL A 165 -14.45 -13.21 8.89
C VAL A 165 -13.84 -12.73 7.58
N ALA A 166 -13.41 -11.47 7.48
CA ALA A 166 -12.76 -10.95 6.29
C ALA A 166 -11.48 -11.73 5.95
N CYS A 167 -10.63 -12.03 6.94
CA CYS A 167 -9.44 -12.85 6.74
C CYS A 167 -9.78 -14.25 6.20
N LEU A 168 -10.82 -14.89 6.75
CA LEU A 168 -11.28 -16.20 6.29
C LEU A 168 -11.85 -16.15 4.86
N LEU A 169 -12.63 -15.12 4.55
CA LEU A 169 -13.18 -14.92 3.20
C LEU A 169 -12.09 -14.64 2.17
N ILE A 170 -11.10 -13.81 2.50
CA ILE A 170 -9.95 -13.53 1.63
C ILE A 170 -9.13 -14.80 1.43
N LEU A 171 -8.89 -15.58 2.48
CA LEU A 171 -8.19 -16.86 2.37
C LEU A 171 -8.95 -17.83 1.47
N ALA A 172 -10.27 -17.97 1.68
CA ALA A 172 -11.12 -18.82 0.85
C ALA A 172 -11.15 -18.36 -0.61
N ALA A 173 -11.24 -17.05 -0.87
CA ALA A 173 -11.20 -16.48 -2.22
C ALA A 173 -9.84 -16.71 -2.90
N ARG A 174 -8.73 -16.56 -2.17
CA ARG A 174 -7.38 -16.85 -2.66
C ARG A 174 -7.20 -18.33 -2.98
N SER A 175 -7.64 -19.22 -2.09
CA SER A 175 -7.62 -20.66 -2.33
C SER A 175 -8.45 -21.03 -3.56
N TRP A 176 -9.66 -20.48 -3.68
CA TRP A 176 -10.53 -20.72 -4.84
C TRP A 176 -9.93 -20.20 -6.15
N ALA A 177 -9.36 -18.99 -6.15
CA ALA A 177 -8.67 -18.44 -7.31
C ALA A 177 -7.45 -19.28 -7.72
N PHE A 178 -6.71 -19.82 -6.74
CA PHE A 178 -5.59 -20.73 -7.00
C PHE A 178 -6.06 -22.05 -7.65
N PHE A 179 -7.12 -22.66 -7.14
CA PHE A 179 -7.66 -23.92 -7.69
C PHE A 179 -8.31 -23.76 -9.07
N THR A 180 -8.83 -22.58 -9.39
CA THR A 180 -9.50 -22.31 -10.67
C THR A 180 -8.55 -21.85 -11.77
N ALA A 181 -7.54 -21.03 -11.45
CA ALA A 181 -6.66 -20.43 -12.45
C ALA A 181 -5.34 -21.20 -12.66
N GLY A 182 -4.88 -21.99 -11.70
CA GLY A 182 -3.62 -22.75 -11.80
C GLY A 182 -2.33 -21.88 -11.88
N ASP A 183 -2.46 -20.56 -11.89
CA ASP A 183 -1.35 -19.59 -12.00
C ASP A 183 -1.40 -18.60 -10.81
N LEU A 184 -0.30 -18.57 -10.04
CA LEU A 184 -0.10 -17.62 -8.92
C LEU A 184 -0.13 -16.15 -9.40
N GLY A 185 0.20 -15.88 -10.66
CA GLY A 185 0.19 -14.53 -11.24
C GLY A 185 -1.19 -13.88 -11.24
N MET A 186 -2.26 -14.64 -11.43
CA MET A 186 -3.63 -14.07 -11.49
C MET A 186 -4.12 -13.56 -10.13
N VAL A 187 -3.67 -14.19 -9.03
CA VAL A 187 -3.98 -13.76 -7.66
C VAL A 187 -3.29 -12.43 -7.33
N TYR A 188 -2.11 -12.17 -7.93
CA TYR A 188 -1.32 -10.97 -7.68
C TYR A 188 -1.59 -9.81 -8.65
N ARG A 189 -2.23 -10.08 -9.79
CA ARG A 189 -2.65 -9.05 -10.77
C ARG A 189 -3.90 -8.28 -10.33
N ASN A 190 -4.77 -8.88 -9.51
CA ASN A 190 -6.03 -8.30 -9.09
C ASN A 190 -5.92 -7.53 -7.77
N THR A 191 -6.30 -6.25 -7.76
CA THR A 191 -6.26 -5.35 -6.59
C THR A 191 -6.94 -5.97 -5.35
N VAL A 192 -8.06 -6.65 -5.56
CA VAL A 192 -8.87 -7.25 -4.49
C VAL A 192 -8.19 -8.45 -3.84
N LEU A 193 -7.43 -9.22 -4.60
CA LEU A 193 -6.75 -10.43 -4.11
C LEU A 193 -5.32 -10.15 -3.66
N ARG A 194 -4.82 -8.94 -3.90
CA ARG A 194 -3.47 -8.49 -3.56
C ARG A 194 -3.36 -7.97 -2.12
N ALA A 195 -4.38 -7.23 -1.65
CA ALA A 195 -4.49 -6.76 -0.27
C ALA A 195 -4.80 -7.92 0.69
#